data_AF-A0A2S9GBT3-F1
#
_entry.id   AF-A0A2S9GBT3-F1
#
_cell.length_a   1.000
_cell.length_b   1.000
_cell.length_c   1.000
_cell.angle_alpha   90.00
_cell.angle_beta   90.00
_cell.angle_gamma   90.00
#
_symmetry.space_group_name_H-M   'P 1'
#
loop_
_entity.id
_entity.type
_entity.pdbx_description
1 polymer ?
#
loop_
_entity_poly.entity_id
_entity_poly.type
_entity_poly.pdbx_seq_one_letter_code
_entity_poly.pdbx_strand_id
1 'polypeptide(L)' 'NRYDPLVPHVPANQLGRDWCAQGADVEFFTNEQPPLFNKLIVHHAFPIVVDAPRALQWIADRFAALPTTPNCGRF' A
#
# COMPACT_ATOMS: atom_id res chain seq x y z
N ASN A 1 -2.52 3.05 -4.75
CA ASN A 1 -2.74 3.73 -6.04
C ASN A 1 -3.14 5.19 -5.77
N ARG A 2 -2.62 6.16 -6.54
CA ARG A 2 -2.94 7.61 -6.40
C ARG A 2 -4.24 8.06 -7.07
N TYR A 3 -4.78 7.23 -7.97
CA TYR A 3 -5.93 7.57 -8.82
C TYR A 3 -7.22 6.84 -8.40
N ASP A 4 -7.22 6.19 -7.24
CA ASP A 4 -8.38 5.48 -6.69
C ASP A 4 -9.51 6.49 -6.37
N PRO A 5 -10.70 6.37 -6.98
CA PRO A 5 -11.82 7.27 -6.74
C PRO A 5 -12.64 6.93 -5.49
N LEU A 6 -12.48 5.72 -4.94
CA LEU A 6 -13.28 5.19 -3.82
C LEU A 6 -12.52 5.26 -2.49
N VAL A 7 -11.23 4.90 -2.51
CA VAL A 7 -10.34 4.91 -1.34
C VAL A 7 -9.15 5.83 -1.60
N PRO A 8 -9.23 7.12 -1.19
CA PRO A 8 -8.22 8.11 -1.53
C PRO A 8 -6.85 7.76 -0.95
N HIS A 9 -5.80 7.97 -1.75
CA HIS A 9 -4.41 7.69 -1.38
C HIS A 9 -3.92 8.53 -0.19
N VAL A 10 -4.24 9.82 -0.17
CA VAL A 10 -3.67 10.78 0.78
C VAL A 10 -4.00 10.42 2.24
N PRO A 11 -5.26 10.15 2.63
CA PRO A 11 -5.58 9.69 3.98
C PRO A 11 -4.91 8.35 4.34
N ALA A 12 -4.79 7.41 3.40
CA ALA A 12 -4.13 6.13 3.66
C ALA A 12 -2.62 6.30 3.92
N ASN A 13 -1.97 7.18 3.14
CA ASN A 13 -0.57 7.55 3.34
C ASN A 13 -0.36 8.24 4.70
N GLN A 14 -1.25 9.18 5.05
CA GLN A 14 -1.20 9.88 6.34
C GLN A 14 -1.36 8.91 7.50
N LEU A 15 -2.31 7.97 7.45
CA LEU A 15 -2.48 6.94 8.47
C LEU A 15 -1.19 6.13 8.67
N GLY A 16 -0.51 5.75 7.59
CA GLY A 16 0.78 5.08 7.68
C GLY A 16 1.85 5.91 8.40
N ARG A 17 1.89 7.22 8.15
CA ARG A 17 2.80 8.15 8.86
C ARG A 17 2.45 8.29 10.33
N ASP A 18 1.16 8.37 10.65
CA ASP A 18 0.69 8.49 12.03
C ASP A 18 1.03 7.25 12.87
N TRP A 19 0.99 6.06 12.25
CA TRP A 19 1.48 4.83 12.88
C TRP A 19 3.00 4.80 13.02
N CYS A 20 3.75 5.22 12.00
CA CYS A 20 5.20 5.37 12.10
C CYS A 20 5.61 6.29 13.26
N ALA A 21 4.88 7.40 13.46
CA ALA A 21 5.15 8.34 14.57
C ALA A 21 4.95 7.72 15.96
N GLN A 22 4.17 6.62 16.05
CA GLN A 22 3.96 5.84 17.26
C GLN A 22 4.95 4.68 17.41
N GLY A 23 5.94 4.56 16.52
CA GLY A 23 6.94 3.49 16.54
C GLY A 23 6.46 2.18 15.89
N ALA A 24 5.38 2.19 15.12
CA ALA A 24 4.93 1.02 14.40
C ALA A 24 5.87 0.66 13.24
N ASP A 25 6.00 -0.64 12.98
CA ASP A 25 6.68 -1.19 11.82
C ASP A 25 5.76 -1.15 10.59
N VAL A 26 5.91 -0.11 9.78
CA VAL A 26 5.06 0.14 8.61
C VAL A 26 5.87 0.03 7.32
N GLU A 27 5.38 -0.84 6.44
CA GLU A 27 5.77 -0.88 5.03
C GLU A 27 4.59 -0.38 4.18
N PHE A 28 4.70 0.83 3.63
CA PHE A 28 3.68 1.40 2.76
C PHE A 28 4.09 1.26 1.29
N PHE A 29 3.24 0.64 0.51
CA PHE A 29 3.44 0.45 -0.93
C PHE A 29 2.39 1.22 -1.74
N THR A 30 2.84 2.03 -2.69
CA THR A 30 1.97 2.66 -3.67
C THR A 30 2.16 2.01 -5.03
N ASN A 31 1.10 1.40 -5.56
CA ASN A 31 1.07 1.05 -6.97
C ASN A 31 1.00 2.34 -7.81
N GLU A 32 2.09 2.63 -8.53
CA GLU A 32 2.28 3.82 -9.40
C GLU A 32 1.75 3.56 -10.82
N GLN A 33 0.50 3.10 -10.93
CA GLN A 33 -0.15 2.92 -12.22
C GLN A 33 -0.22 4.25 -12.99
N PRO A 34 -0.14 4.25 -14.33
CA PRO A 34 -0.35 5.47 -15.10
C PRO A 34 -1.77 6.02 -14.88
N PRO A 35 -1.99 7.34 -15.00
CA PRO A 35 -3.30 7.98 -14.91
C PRO A 35 -4.21 7.70 -16.14
N LEU A 36 -4.12 6.50 -16.72
CA LEU A 36 -4.97 6.06 -17.83
C LEU A 36 -6.32 5.58 -17.26
N PHE A 37 -7.42 6.11 -17.78
CA PHE A 37 -8.78 5.88 -17.23
C PHE A 37 -8.97 6.44 -15.81
N ASN A 38 -8.35 7.60 -15.54
CA ASN A 38 -8.35 8.27 -14.25
C ASN A 38 -9.75 8.37 -13.62
N LYS A 39 -9.83 8.12 -12.31
CA LYS A 39 -11.05 8.15 -11.48
C LYS A 39 -12.14 7.16 -11.87
N LEU A 40 -11.85 6.13 -12.68
CA LEU A 40 -12.74 4.99 -12.84
C LEU A 40 -12.48 3.90 -11.79
N ILE A 41 -13.48 3.05 -11.56
CA ILE A 41 -13.41 1.92 -10.61
C ILE A 41 -12.22 0.98 -10.89
N VAL A 42 -11.72 0.96 -12.12
CA VAL A 42 -10.52 0.20 -12.49
C VAL A 42 -9.32 0.55 -11.60
N HIS A 43 -9.18 1.80 -11.18
CA HIS A 43 -8.10 2.22 -10.29
C HIS A 43 -8.27 1.72 -8.84
N HIS A 44 -9.48 1.33 -8.45
CA HIS A 44 -9.72 0.67 -7.16
C HIS A 44 -9.58 -0.85 -7.29
N ALA A 45 -10.24 -1.45 -8.28
CA ALA A 45 -10.35 -2.90 -8.41
C ALA A 45 -9.10 -3.58 -8.96
N PHE A 46 -8.36 -2.92 -9.86
CA PHE A 46 -7.19 -3.55 -10.49
C PHE A 46 -6.03 -3.79 -9.50
N PRO A 47 -5.63 -2.83 -8.64
CA PRO A 47 -4.62 -3.08 -7.60
C PRO A 47 -4.97 -4.26 -6.68
N ILE A 48 -6.25 -4.46 -6.36
CA ILE A 48 -6.69 -5.61 -5.54
C ILE A 48 -6.23 -6.94 -6.14
N VAL A 49 -6.28 -7.06 -7.47
CA VAL A 49 -5.89 -8.30 -8.17
C VAL A 49 -4.39 -8.36 -8.38
N VAL A 50 -3.77 -7.30 -8.93
CA VAL A 50 -2.36 -7.37 -9.35
C VAL A 50 -1.37 -7.26 -8.21
N ASP A 51 -1.76 -6.62 -7.11
CA ASP A 51 -0.91 -6.50 -5.91
C ASP A 51 -1.17 -7.62 -4.89
N ALA A 52 -2.18 -8.48 -5.11
CA ALA A 52 -2.49 -9.59 -4.21
C ALA A 52 -1.30 -10.53 -3.95
N PRO A 53 -0.50 -10.96 -4.96
CA PRO A 53 0.68 -11.81 -4.69
C PRO A 53 1.68 -11.14 -3.75
N ARG A 54 1.89 -9.82 -3.88
CA ARG A 54 2.78 -9.04 -3.00
C ARG A 54 2.26 -9.02 -1.57
N ALA A 55 0.96 -8.75 -1.39
CA ALA A 55 0.34 -8.71 -0.07
C ALA A 55 0.37 -10.08 0.62
N LEU A 56 0.07 -11.15 -0.13
CA LEU A 56 0.12 -12.52 0.37
C LEU A 56 1.54 -12.96 0.71
N GLN A 57 2.54 -12.57 -0.09
CA GLN A 57 3.94 -12.84 0.22
C GLN A 57 4.38 -12.14 1.51
N TRP A 58 4.00 -10.87 1.70
CA TRP A 58 4.31 -10.17 2.94
C TRP A 58 3.75 -10.89 4.17
N ILE A 59 2.56 -11.48 4.08
CA ILE A 59 1.98 -12.29 5.17
C ILE A 59 2.77 -13.60 5.35
N ALA A 60 3.08 -14.31 4.26
CA ALA A 60 3.85 -15.56 4.30
C ALA A 60 5.23 -15.36 4.96
N ASP A 61 5.90 -14.25 4.68
CA ASP A 61 7.19 -13.90 5.29
C ASP A 61 7.10 -13.75 6.82
N ARG A 62 5.96 -13.30 7.36
CA ARG A 62 5.74 -13.23 8.82
C ARG A 62 5.61 -14.62 9.43
N PHE A 63 4.91 -15.55 8.76
CA PHE A 63 4.83 -16.94 9.19
C PHE A 63 6.19 -17.66 9.10
N ALA A 64 7.04 -17.26 8.16
CA ALA A 64 8.40 -17.77 8.03
C ALA A 64 9.42 -17.07 8.95
N ALA A 65 8.97 -16.17 9.84
CA ALA A 65 9.82 -15.39 10.75
C ALA A 65 10.92 -14.58 10.03
N LEU A 66 10.68 -14.15 8.79
CA LEU A 66 11.59 -13.27 8.08
C LEU A 66 11.45 -11.83 8.59
N PRO A 67 12.57 -11.08 8.70
CA PRO A 67 12.54 -9.69 9.14
C PRO A 67 11.68 -8.83 8.20
N THR A 68 11.06 -7.81 8.77
CA THR A 68 10.34 -6.77 8.05
C THR A 68 11.32 -5.76 7.44
N THR A 69 10.85 -5.00 6.44
CA THR A 69 11.59 -3.89 5.84
C THR A 69 10.77 -2.60 5.88
N PRO A 70 10.59 -1.98 7.06
CA PRO A 70 9.83 -0.74 7.19
C PRO A 70 10.44 0.38 6.36
N ASN A 71 9.57 1.21 5.79
CA ASN A 71 9.96 2.36 4.98
C ASN A 71 9.41 3.69 5.54
N CYS A 72 9.13 3.75 6.85
CA CYS A 72 8.80 4.98 7.55
C CYS A 72 9.75 6.14 7.18
N GLY A 73 9.17 7.29 6.85
CA GLY A 73 9.89 8.49 6.40
C GLY A 73 10.31 8.48 4.91
N ARG A 74 10.05 7.40 4.16
CA ARG A 74 10.43 7.27 2.74
C ARG A 74 9.27 7.14 1.76
N PHE A 75 8.06 6.92 2.24
CA PHE A 75 6.81 6.99 1.45
C PHE A 75 6.05 8.28 1.75
#